data_AF-A0A3D1J5T8-F1
#
_entry.id   AF-A0A3D1J5T8-F1
#
_cell.length_a   1.000
_cell.length_b   1.000
_cell.length_c   1.000
_cell.angle_alpha   90.00
_cell.angle_beta   90.00
_cell.angle_gamma   90.00
#
_symmetry.space_group_name_H-M   'P 1'
#
loop_
_entity.id
_entity.type
_entity.pdbx_description
1 polymer ?
#
loop_
_entity_poly.entity_id
_entity_poly.type
_entity_poly.pdbx_seq_one_letter_code
_entity_poly.pdbx_strand_id
1 'polypeptide(L)'
;LEGIYDAIKENALLAKYAGGLGNDWTPVRSLGAHIKGTNGKSQGVVPFLKVVNDTAVAVNQGGKRKGAVCAYLETWHMDIEEFLDLRKNTGDDRRRTHDMNTANWIPDLFMKRVMEKGEWTLFSPSDVPDLHDKVGRAFEQAYTGYEARAARGDLRLFKTVQALDLWRKMLSMLFETGHPWITFKDPCNIRSPQQHVGVVHSSNLCTEITLNTNESEIAVCNLGSVNMPAHMKDGQLDHVKLQKTIRTAMRMLDNVIDINYYAVKKARDSNLRHRPVGLGIMGFQDCLHMM
;
A
#
# COMPACT_ATOMS: atom_id res chain seq x y z
N LEU A 1 -12.43 7.92 14.22
CA LEU A 1 -12.08 6.91 15.23
C LEU A 1 -12.80 5.61 14.94
N GLU A 2 -14.13 5.65 14.81
CA GLU A 2 -14.96 4.49 14.37
C GLU A 2 -14.39 3.79 13.14
N GLY A 3 -14.21 4.50 12.01
CA GLY A 3 -13.63 3.90 10.80
C GLY A 3 -12.22 3.31 10.98
N ILE A 4 -11.39 3.83 11.91
CA ILE A 4 -10.06 3.26 12.19
C ILE A 4 -10.21 1.91 12.91
N TYR A 5 -11.09 1.83 13.90
CA TYR A 5 -11.31 0.59 14.65
C TYR A 5 -12.11 -0.44 13.85
N ASP A 6 -12.99 0.01 12.93
CA ASP A 6 -13.63 -0.87 11.95
C ASP A 6 -12.59 -1.50 11.02
N ALA A 7 -11.62 -0.71 10.52
CA ALA A 7 -10.52 -1.25 9.72
C ALA A 7 -9.65 -2.26 10.51
N ILE A 8 -9.37 -1.99 11.79
CA ILE A 8 -8.64 -2.92 12.66
C ILE A 8 -9.43 -4.23 12.88
N LYS A 9 -10.76 -4.13 13.07
CA LYS A 9 -11.65 -5.29 13.15
C LYS A 9 -11.65 -6.09 11.86
N GLU A 10 -11.75 -5.43 10.71
CA GLU A 10 -11.68 -6.06 9.38
C GLU A 10 -10.33 -6.76 9.18
N ASN A 11 -9.21 -6.15 9.58
CA ASN A 11 -7.89 -6.79 9.56
C ASN A 11 -7.87 -8.08 10.39
N ALA A 12 -8.41 -8.06 11.61
CA ALA A 12 -8.45 -9.23 12.47
C ALA A 12 -9.27 -10.37 11.84
N LEU A 13 -10.42 -10.05 11.23
CA LEU A 13 -11.28 -11.04 10.57
C LEU A 13 -10.60 -11.65 9.33
N LEU A 14 -9.89 -10.86 8.54
CA LEU A 14 -9.16 -11.33 7.35
C LEU A 14 -7.91 -12.14 7.73
N ALA A 15 -7.15 -11.70 8.73
CA ALA A 15 -5.96 -12.39 9.21
C ALA A 15 -6.27 -13.75 9.85
N LYS A 16 -7.47 -13.91 10.44
CA LYS A 16 -7.95 -15.17 11.05
C LYS A 16 -7.84 -16.36 10.09
N TYR A 17 -7.99 -16.14 8.78
CA TYR A 17 -7.92 -17.18 7.74
C TYR A 17 -6.67 -17.06 6.87
N ALA A 18 -5.56 -16.58 7.44
CA ALA A 18 -4.26 -16.47 6.77
C ALA A 18 -4.17 -15.45 5.61
N GLY A 19 -5.07 -14.47 5.57
CA GLY A 19 -4.96 -13.34 4.65
C GLY A 19 -3.75 -12.46 4.96
N GLY A 20 -2.94 -12.18 3.95
CA GLY A 20 -1.95 -11.09 3.99
C GLY A 20 -2.62 -9.77 3.60
N LEU A 21 -2.25 -8.68 4.27
CA LEU A 21 -2.97 -7.40 4.17
C LEU A 21 -2.06 -6.26 3.70
N GLY A 22 -2.60 -5.39 2.84
CA GLY A 22 -2.06 -4.07 2.54
C GLY A 22 -3.05 -3.01 3.02
N ASN A 23 -2.60 -2.09 3.86
CA ASN A 23 -3.45 -1.07 4.47
C ASN A 23 -2.94 0.30 4.06
N ASP A 24 -3.77 1.08 3.37
CA ASP A 24 -3.51 2.50 3.20
C ASP A 24 -3.84 3.27 4.49
N TRP A 25 -2.86 4.01 5.00
CA TRP A 25 -2.97 4.85 6.20
C TRP A 25 -2.91 6.34 5.89
N THR A 26 -2.75 6.71 4.62
CA THR A 26 -2.60 8.11 4.18
C THR A 26 -3.78 9.00 4.57
N PRO A 27 -5.05 8.56 4.58
CA PRO A 27 -6.18 9.42 4.96
C PRO A 27 -6.23 9.79 6.45
N VAL A 28 -5.48 9.10 7.31
CA VAL A 28 -5.53 9.33 8.76
C VAL A 28 -4.71 10.59 9.10
N ARG A 29 -5.36 11.57 9.75
CA ARG A 29 -4.73 12.85 10.12
C ARG A 29 -3.40 12.66 10.89
N SER A 30 -2.46 13.55 10.64
CA SER A 30 -1.11 13.48 11.20
C SER A 30 -1.00 14.00 12.64
N LEU A 31 0.21 13.91 13.21
CA LEU A 31 0.58 14.53 14.48
C LEU A 31 0.28 16.04 14.46
N GLY A 32 -0.31 16.54 15.56
CA GLY A 32 -0.60 17.97 15.73
C GLY A 32 -1.91 18.45 15.11
N ALA A 33 -2.57 17.63 14.26
CA ALA A 33 -3.85 17.97 13.65
C ALA A 33 -4.96 18.14 14.71
N HIS A 34 -5.81 19.17 14.56
CA HIS A 34 -6.88 19.46 15.52
C HIS A 34 -7.97 18.38 15.52
N ILE A 35 -8.52 18.08 16.70
CA ILE A 35 -9.64 17.15 16.88
C ILE A 35 -10.84 17.95 17.42
N LYS A 36 -11.81 18.22 16.55
CA LYS A 36 -13.01 19.01 16.87
C LYS A 36 -13.76 18.54 18.12
N GLY A 37 -13.94 17.23 18.29
CA GLY A 37 -14.75 16.66 19.38
C GLY A 37 -14.10 16.73 20.77
N THR A 38 -12.80 16.48 20.87
CA THR A 38 -12.06 16.48 22.14
C THR A 38 -11.32 17.79 22.41
N ASN A 39 -11.33 18.70 21.44
CA ASN A 39 -10.53 19.93 21.40
C ASN A 39 -9.02 19.69 21.62
N GLY A 40 -8.55 18.48 21.35
CA GLY A 40 -7.15 18.07 21.47
C GLY A 40 -6.39 18.10 20.13
N LYS A 41 -5.15 17.63 20.18
CA LYS A 41 -4.31 17.40 18.99
C LYS A 41 -4.08 15.90 18.78
N SER A 42 -4.15 15.48 17.53
CA SER A 42 -3.83 14.11 17.11
C SER A 42 -2.37 13.75 17.45
N GLN A 43 -2.15 12.48 17.78
CA GLN A 43 -0.82 11.89 17.96
C GLN A 43 -0.29 11.22 16.68
N GLY A 44 -0.99 11.42 15.55
CA GLY A 44 -0.63 10.88 14.25
C GLY A 44 -0.99 9.41 14.05
N VAL A 45 -0.44 8.83 13.00
CA VAL A 45 -0.75 7.44 12.58
C VAL A 45 -0.03 6.40 13.44
N VAL A 46 1.15 6.72 13.97
CA VAL A 46 2.04 5.75 14.65
C VAL A 46 1.37 5.02 15.83
N PRO A 47 0.63 5.67 16.74
CA PRO A 47 -0.06 4.97 17.81
C PRO A 47 -1.11 3.95 17.30
N PHE A 48 -1.82 4.26 16.22
CA PHE A 48 -2.77 3.32 15.62
C PHE A 48 -2.05 2.16 14.92
N LEU A 49 -0.93 2.44 14.26
CA LEU A 49 -0.07 1.40 13.69
C LEU A 49 0.48 0.44 14.75
N LYS A 50 0.73 0.90 15.98
CA LYS A 50 1.08 0.00 17.10
C LYS A 50 -0.08 -0.93 17.46
N VAL A 51 -1.32 -0.46 17.44
CA VAL A 51 -2.50 -1.33 17.64
C VAL A 51 -2.62 -2.38 16.53
N VAL A 52 -2.33 -2.01 15.27
CA VAL A 52 -2.31 -2.94 14.14
C VAL A 52 -1.20 -3.98 14.30
N ASN A 53 0.00 -3.56 14.70
CA ASN A 53 1.13 -4.44 15.00
C ASN A 53 0.71 -5.53 16.00
N ASP A 54 0.13 -5.11 17.13
CA ASP A 54 -0.23 -6.04 18.20
C ASP A 54 -1.44 -6.92 17.80
N THR A 55 -2.32 -6.40 16.94
CA THR A 55 -3.39 -7.20 16.32
C THR A 55 -2.81 -8.30 15.42
N ALA A 56 -1.80 -8.01 14.61
CA ALA A 56 -1.15 -9.00 13.75
C ALA A 56 -0.46 -10.11 14.57
N VAL A 57 0.12 -9.76 15.72
CA VAL A 57 0.68 -10.72 16.67
C VAL A 57 -0.40 -11.56 17.34
N ALA A 58 -1.51 -10.94 17.77
CA ALA A 58 -2.60 -11.62 18.44
C ALA A 58 -3.34 -12.61 17.51
N VAL A 59 -3.50 -12.27 16.22
CA VAL A 59 -4.22 -13.08 15.22
C VAL A 59 -3.23 -13.94 14.41
N ASN A 60 -2.39 -14.70 15.10
CA ASN A 60 -1.32 -15.52 14.51
C ASN A 60 -1.70 -16.99 14.22
N GLN A 61 -3.00 -17.29 14.09
CA GLN A 61 -3.52 -18.63 13.78
C GLN A 61 -3.01 -19.75 14.71
N GLY A 62 -2.81 -19.45 16.00
CA GLY A 62 -2.28 -20.44 16.95
C GLY A 62 -0.85 -20.88 16.62
N GLY A 63 -0.04 -19.98 16.05
CA GLY A 63 1.38 -20.20 15.75
C GLY A 63 1.67 -20.88 14.40
N LYS A 64 0.66 -21.31 13.64
CA LYS A 64 0.88 -21.97 12.33
C LYS A 64 1.43 -21.01 11.27
N ARG A 65 1.01 -19.75 11.28
CA ARG A 65 1.50 -18.71 10.37
C ARG A 65 1.32 -17.34 11.04
N LYS A 66 2.40 -16.56 11.10
CA LYS A 66 2.32 -15.17 11.58
C LYS A 66 1.38 -14.37 10.69
N GLY A 67 0.46 -13.61 11.29
CA GLY A 67 -0.29 -12.59 10.57
C GLY A 67 0.69 -11.59 9.95
N ALA A 68 0.45 -11.19 8.71
CA ALA A 68 1.34 -10.26 8.00
C ALA A 68 0.50 -9.15 7.38
N VAL A 69 0.88 -7.91 7.70
CA VAL A 69 0.21 -6.70 7.23
C VAL A 69 1.26 -5.66 6.88
N CYS A 70 1.07 -4.98 5.75
CA CYS A 70 1.90 -3.89 5.29
C CYS A 70 1.11 -2.58 5.33
N ALA A 71 1.59 -1.59 6.07
CA ALA A 71 1.06 -0.24 6.04
C ALA A 71 1.68 0.55 4.89
N TYR A 72 0.85 1.28 4.14
CA TYR A 72 1.25 2.20 3.08
C TYR A 72 1.00 3.64 3.50
N LEU A 73 1.94 4.53 3.17
CA LEU A 73 1.82 5.95 3.45
C LEU A 73 2.38 6.79 2.29
N GLU A 74 1.65 7.82 1.86
CA GLU A 74 2.18 8.74 0.85
C GLU A 74 3.27 9.67 1.39
N THR A 75 4.22 10.00 0.52
CA THR A 75 5.47 10.69 0.90
C THR A 75 5.29 12.14 1.36
N TRP A 76 4.13 12.77 1.08
CA TRP A 76 3.81 14.10 1.61
C TRP A 76 3.14 14.07 2.98
N HIS A 77 2.84 12.89 3.53
CA HIS A 77 2.21 12.80 4.83
C HIS A 77 3.14 13.34 5.93
N MET A 78 2.63 14.17 6.85
CA MET A 78 3.45 14.79 7.89
C MET A 78 4.13 13.82 8.85
N ASP A 79 3.54 12.64 9.07
CA ASP A 79 4.16 11.59 9.89
C ASP A 79 5.17 10.72 9.13
N ILE A 80 5.51 11.05 7.86
CA ILE A 80 6.38 10.21 7.01
C ILE A 80 7.74 9.95 7.67
N GLU A 81 8.35 10.96 8.30
CA GLU A 81 9.66 10.79 8.92
C GLU A 81 9.63 9.78 10.07
N GLU A 82 8.58 9.77 10.88
CA GLU A 82 8.40 8.81 11.98
C GLU A 82 8.03 7.43 11.44
N PHE A 83 7.26 7.38 10.35
CA PHE A 83 6.90 6.15 9.65
C PHE A 83 8.12 5.40 9.11
N LEU A 84 9.12 6.12 8.59
CA LEU A 84 10.39 5.53 8.12
C LEU A 84 11.17 4.82 9.25
N ASP A 85 11.01 5.23 10.50
CA ASP A 85 11.76 4.70 11.64
C ASP A 85 11.07 3.52 12.35
N LEU A 86 9.86 3.11 11.91
CA LEU A 86 9.01 2.12 12.60
C LEU A 86 9.66 0.74 12.77
N ARG A 87 10.61 0.38 11.91
CA ARG A 87 11.28 -0.93 11.88
C ARG A 87 12.71 -0.91 12.41
N LYS A 88 13.17 0.22 12.96
CA LYS A 88 14.47 0.28 13.64
C LYS A 88 14.48 -0.60 14.88
N ASN A 89 15.59 -1.31 15.11
CA ASN A 89 15.78 -2.15 16.29
C ASN A 89 15.98 -1.36 17.59
N THR A 90 16.36 -0.08 17.49
CA THR A 90 16.64 0.80 18.64
C THR A 90 15.73 2.03 18.64
N GLY A 91 15.61 2.69 19.80
CA GLY A 91 14.77 3.87 20.03
C GLY A 91 13.61 3.58 20.98
N ASP A 92 12.64 4.49 21.05
CA ASP A 92 11.45 4.33 21.89
C ASP A 92 10.50 3.27 21.31
N ASP A 93 10.30 2.16 22.04
CA ASP A 93 9.47 1.02 21.62
C ASP A 93 8.00 1.42 21.36
N ARG A 94 7.52 2.47 22.04
CA ARG A 94 6.17 3.02 21.80
C ARG A 94 5.99 3.52 20.36
N ARG A 95 7.10 3.76 19.66
CA ARG A 95 7.16 4.27 18.29
C ARG A 95 7.75 3.23 17.32
N ARG A 96 7.62 1.93 17.64
CA ARG A 96 8.08 0.81 16.81
C ARG A 96 6.98 -0.20 16.55
N THR A 97 7.02 -0.80 15.36
CA THR A 97 6.08 -1.84 14.92
C THR A 97 6.85 -2.99 14.26
N HIS A 98 7.52 -3.81 15.08
CA HIS A 98 8.43 -4.85 14.61
C HIS A 98 7.76 -5.97 13.81
N ASP A 99 6.46 -6.21 14.04
CA ASP A 99 5.67 -7.29 13.44
C ASP A 99 4.81 -6.82 12.26
N MET A 100 4.94 -5.56 11.85
CA MET A 100 4.23 -4.97 10.72
C MET A 100 5.20 -4.55 9.61
N ASN A 101 4.86 -4.80 8.35
CA ASN A 101 5.59 -4.28 7.20
C ASN A 101 5.19 -2.83 6.89
N THR A 102 6.04 -2.10 6.19
CA THR A 102 5.78 -0.73 5.78
C THR A 102 6.22 -0.51 4.33
N ALA A 103 5.50 0.35 3.61
CA ALA A 103 5.80 0.74 2.23
C ALA A 103 5.49 2.22 1.99
N ASN A 104 6.33 2.88 1.20
CA ASN A 104 6.09 4.24 0.71
C ASN A 104 5.23 4.19 -0.55
N TRP A 105 4.17 5.00 -0.61
CA TRP A 105 3.34 5.20 -1.80
C TRP A 105 3.72 6.53 -2.47
N ILE A 106 4.64 6.48 -3.43
CA ILE A 106 5.40 7.64 -3.88
C ILE A 106 4.74 8.29 -5.12
N PRO A 107 4.32 9.56 -5.07
CA PRO A 107 3.90 10.29 -6.27
C PRO A 107 5.12 10.67 -7.13
N ASP A 108 4.95 10.73 -8.45
CA ASP A 108 6.01 11.08 -9.40
C ASP A 108 6.61 12.46 -9.10
N LEU A 109 5.78 13.40 -8.61
CA LEU A 109 6.22 14.74 -8.22
C LEU A 109 7.34 14.71 -7.18
N PHE A 110 7.27 13.80 -6.21
CA PHE A 110 8.33 13.69 -5.21
C PHE A 110 9.67 13.33 -5.89
N MET A 111 9.66 12.37 -6.82
CA MET A 111 10.86 11.99 -7.56
C MET A 111 11.38 13.13 -8.45
N LYS A 112 10.50 13.94 -9.06
CA LYS A 112 10.89 15.17 -9.78
C LYS A 112 11.62 16.14 -8.84
N ARG A 113 11.06 16.42 -7.65
CA ARG A 113 11.69 17.28 -6.64
C ARG A 113 13.03 16.75 -6.16
N VAL A 114 13.19 15.44 -6.02
CA VAL A 114 14.50 14.82 -5.69
C VAL A 114 15.52 15.09 -6.80
N MET A 115 15.17 14.87 -8.07
CA MET A 115 16.05 15.08 -9.22
C MET A 115 16.45 16.55 -9.37
N GLU A 116 15.51 17.46 -9.14
CA GLU A 116 15.70 18.91 -9.22
C GLU A 116 16.36 19.52 -7.96
N LYS A 117 16.58 18.70 -6.93
CA LYS A 117 17.05 19.15 -5.60
C LYS A 117 16.15 20.26 -5.00
N GLY A 118 14.86 20.11 -5.21
CA GLY A 118 13.84 21.02 -4.71
C GLY A 118 13.36 20.70 -3.30
N GLU A 119 12.52 21.59 -2.79
CA GLU A 119 11.82 21.40 -1.51
C GLU A 119 10.65 20.44 -1.65
N TRP A 120 10.22 19.89 -0.52
CA TRP A 120 9.05 19.03 -0.38
C TRP A 120 8.28 19.42 0.87
N THR A 121 6.99 19.71 0.73
CA THR A 121 6.13 20.08 1.85
C THR A 121 5.31 18.89 2.34
N LEU A 122 5.33 18.71 3.66
CA LEU A 122 4.58 17.71 4.36
C LEU A 122 3.29 18.32 4.94
N PHE A 123 2.17 17.63 4.80
CA PHE A 123 0.84 18.10 5.21
C PHE A 123 0.12 17.07 6.07
N SER A 124 -0.85 17.55 6.87
CA SER A 124 -1.88 16.69 7.46
C SER A 124 -3.00 16.47 6.43
N PRO A 125 -3.42 15.22 6.16
CA PRO A 125 -4.55 14.92 5.27
C PRO A 125 -5.85 15.66 5.62
N SER A 126 -6.05 16.01 6.89
CA SER A 126 -7.21 16.80 7.32
C SER A 126 -7.30 18.19 6.67
N ASP A 127 -6.16 18.74 6.27
CA ASP A 127 -6.03 20.09 5.72
C ASP A 127 -5.92 20.08 4.18
N VAL A 128 -5.60 18.91 3.60
CA VAL A 128 -5.41 18.66 2.17
C VAL A 128 -6.17 17.40 1.69
N PRO A 129 -7.49 17.28 1.96
CA PRO A 129 -8.20 16.01 1.92
C PRO A 129 -8.35 15.37 0.53
N ASP A 130 -8.17 16.13 -0.55
CA ASP A 130 -8.31 15.65 -1.93
C ASP A 130 -7.00 15.11 -2.53
N LEU A 131 -5.84 15.32 -1.89
CA LEU A 131 -4.56 14.91 -2.45
C LEU A 131 -4.44 13.40 -2.65
N HIS A 132 -4.95 12.62 -1.70
CA HIS A 132 -4.82 11.17 -1.75
C HIS A 132 -5.55 10.55 -2.94
N ASP A 133 -6.70 11.11 -3.31
CA ASP A 133 -7.51 10.66 -4.45
C ASP A 133 -7.06 11.23 -5.81
N LYS A 134 -6.10 12.17 -5.81
CA LYS A 134 -5.55 12.75 -7.04
C LYS A 134 -4.27 12.05 -7.47
N VAL A 135 -4.10 11.92 -8.78
CA VAL A 135 -2.97 11.24 -9.43
C VAL A 135 -2.38 12.08 -10.56
N GLY A 136 -1.11 11.87 -10.85
CA GLY A 136 -0.37 12.52 -11.94
C GLY A 136 -0.50 14.04 -11.95
N ARG A 137 -0.86 14.62 -13.10
CA ARG A 137 -0.98 16.08 -13.24
C ARG A 137 -2.01 16.72 -12.30
N ALA A 138 -3.10 16.02 -12.01
CA ALA A 138 -4.13 16.54 -11.10
C ALA A 138 -3.60 16.60 -9.65
N PHE A 139 -2.80 15.61 -9.24
CA PHE A 139 -2.08 15.64 -7.97
C PHE A 139 -1.09 16.80 -7.93
N GLU A 140 -0.25 16.95 -8.97
CA GLU A 140 0.77 18.01 -9.04
C GLU A 140 0.18 19.42 -8.90
N GLN A 141 -0.92 19.69 -9.61
CA GLN A 141 -1.61 20.97 -9.54
C GLN A 141 -2.21 21.23 -8.15
N ALA A 142 -2.85 20.23 -7.55
CA ALA A 142 -3.42 20.37 -6.22
C ALA A 142 -2.33 20.57 -5.15
N TYR A 143 -1.30 19.75 -5.19
CA TYR A 143 -0.18 19.77 -4.25
C TYR A 143 0.54 21.13 -4.25
N THR A 144 0.92 21.63 -5.43
CA THR A 144 1.56 22.95 -5.57
C THR A 144 0.62 24.10 -5.18
N GLY A 145 -0.69 23.94 -5.41
CA GLY A 145 -1.71 24.87 -4.90
C GLY A 145 -1.74 24.93 -3.36
N TYR A 146 -1.57 23.79 -2.69
CA TYR A 146 -1.48 23.73 -1.23
C TYR A 146 -0.16 24.29 -0.69
N GLU A 147 0.97 24.07 -1.38
CA GLU A 147 2.24 24.74 -1.06
C GLU A 147 2.08 26.27 -1.11
N ALA A 148 1.42 26.80 -2.16
CA ALA A 148 1.16 28.23 -2.27
C ALA A 148 0.23 28.76 -1.16
N ARG A 149 -0.75 27.98 -0.72
CA ARG A 149 -1.61 28.31 0.43
C ARG A 149 -0.83 28.35 1.74
N ALA A 150 0.06 27.39 1.96
CA ALA A 150 0.95 27.36 3.11
C ALA A 150 1.88 28.61 3.13
N ALA A 151 2.45 28.97 1.98
CA ALA A 151 3.30 30.16 1.85
C ALA A 151 2.58 31.48 2.15
N ARG A 152 1.26 31.56 1.89
CA ARG A 152 0.42 32.72 2.25
C ARG A 152 -0.05 32.72 3.70
N GLY A 153 0.18 31.64 4.45
CA GLY A 153 -0.30 31.47 5.83
C GLY A 153 -1.74 30.95 5.97
N ASP A 154 -2.36 30.50 4.86
CA ASP A 154 -3.72 29.93 4.87
C ASP A 154 -3.73 28.52 5.50
N LEU A 155 -2.59 27.82 5.49
CA LEU A 155 -2.38 26.54 6.14
C LEU A 155 -1.31 26.68 7.22
N ARG A 156 -1.64 26.32 8.46
CA ARG A 156 -0.75 26.49 9.62
C ARG A 156 0.06 25.24 9.96
N LEU A 157 -0.46 24.06 9.62
CA LEU A 157 0.15 22.77 9.96
C LEU A 157 0.81 22.18 8.71
N PHE A 158 2.07 22.53 8.50
CA PHE A 158 2.91 21.97 7.44
C PHE A 158 4.38 21.95 7.88
N LYS A 159 5.20 21.17 7.19
CA LYS A 159 6.66 21.18 7.36
C LYS A 159 7.33 21.09 5.99
N THR A 160 8.26 21.99 5.69
CA THR A 160 9.05 21.91 4.46
C THR A 160 10.38 21.23 4.76
N VAL A 161 10.78 20.27 3.92
CA VAL A 161 12.07 19.57 3.96
C VAL A 161 12.72 19.61 2.58
N GLN A 162 14.01 19.30 2.50
CA GLN A 162 14.65 19.05 1.21
C GLN A 162 14.25 17.65 0.71
N ALA A 163 13.75 17.56 -0.53
CA ALA A 163 13.28 16.28 -1.08
C ALA A 163 14.41 15.24 -1.11
N LEU A 164 15.63 15.68 -1.45
CA LEU A 164 16.82 14.83 -1.49
C LEU A 164 17.16 14.25 -0.11
N ASP A 165 16.97 15.00 0.98
CA ASP A 165 17.28 14.53 2.32
C ASP A 165 16.24 13.51 2.80
N LEU A 166 14.95 13.73 2.50
CA LEU A 166 13.92 12.73 2.76
C LEU A 166 14.18 11.44 1.96
N TRP A 167 14.56 11.56 0.68
CA TRP A 167 14.91 10.42 -0.16
C TRP A 167 16.11 9.64 0.38
N ARG A 168 17.17 10.35 0.81
CA ARG A 168 18.31 9.72 1.49
C ARG A 168 17.87 8.96 2.73
N LYS A 169 17.01 9.55 3.58
CA LYS A 169 16.46 8.87 4.76
C LYS A 169 15.68 7.60 4.37
N MET A 170 14.83 7.66 3.34
CA MET A 170 14.08 6.50 2.85
C MET A 170 15.00 5.35 2.44
N LEU A 171 16.05 5.64 1.66
CA LEU A 171 17.02 4.64 1.21
C LEU A 171 17.87 4.08 2.36
N SER A 172 18.31 4.93 3.29
CA SER A 172 19.04 4.49 4.49
C SER A 172 18.21 3.53 5.34
N MET A 173 16.91 3.81 5.54
CA MET A 173 16.04 2.91 6.31
C MET A 173 15.77 1.60 5.58
N LEU A 174 15.56 1.66 4.26
CA LEU A 174 15.42 0.46 3.44
C LEU A 174 16.68 -0.42 3.53
N PHE A 175 17.87 0.19 3.50
CA PHE A 175 19.14 -0.51 3.67
C PHE A 175 19.29 -1.12 5.08
N GLU A 176 19.02 -0.34 6.13
CA GLU A 176 19.22 -0.77 7.52
C GLU A 176 18.22 -1.84 7.97
N THR A 177 16.97 -1.77 7.49
CA THR A 177 15.84 -2.54 8.07
C THR A 177 15.07 -3.37 7.05
N GLY A 178 15.38 -3.24 5.75
CA GLY A 178 14.56 -3.77 4.67
C GLY A 178 13.23 -3.04 4.46
N HIS A 179 12.99 -1.93 5.17
CA HIS A 179 11.74 -1.19 5.20
C HIS A 179 11.95 0.34 5.30
N PRO A 180 10.98 1.15 4.87
CA PRO A 180 9.80 0.76 4.12
C PRO A 180 10.12 0.46 2.65
N TRP A 181 9.32 -0.38 2.00
CA TRP A 181 9.46 -0.64 0.57
C TRP A 181 9.15 0.59 -0.29
N ILE A 182 9.50 0.52 -1.57
CA ILE A 182 9.35 1.62 -2.54
C ILE A 182 8.30 1.19 -3.57
N THR A 183 7.18 1.91 -3.60
CA THR A 183 6.09 1.69 -4.57
C THR A 183 5.64 3.03 -5.15
N PHE A 184 5.27 3.07 -6.43
CA PHE A 184 5.01 4.33 -7.15
C PHE A 184 3.52 4.49 -7.45
N LYS A 185 2.89 5.51 -6.86
CA LYS A 185 1.45 5.79 -6.95
C LYS A 185 0.98 6.01 -8.37
N ASP A 186 1.66 6.90 -9.08
CA ASP A 186 1.18 7.40 -10.37
C ASP A 186 1.23 6.33 -11.47
N PRO A 187 2.31 5.55 -11.64
CA PRO A 187 2.32 4.44 -12.58
C PRO A 187 1.25 3.38 -12.28
N CYS A 188 1.00 3.08 -10.99
CA CYS A 188 -0.05 2.13 -10.58
C CYS A 188 -1.44 2.64 -10.98
N ASN A 189 -1.72 3.93 -10.81
CA ASN A 189 -3.01 4.50 -11.14
C ASN A 189 -3.17 4.75 -12.64
N ILE A 190 -2.23 5.41 -13.31
CA ILE A 190 -2.29 5.78 -14.74
C ILE A 190 -2.46 4.55 -15.65
N ARG A 191 -1.95 3.39 -15.22
CA ARG A 191 -2.02 2.14 -15.99
C ARG A 191 -3.12 1.20 -15.53
N SER A 192 -3.84 1.54 -14.45
CA SER A 192 -4.91 0.70 -13.93
C SER A 192 -6.10 0.70 -14.92
N PRO A 193 -6.62 -0.47 -15.32
CA PRO A 193 -7.86 -0.52 -16.11
C PRO A 193 -9.08 -0.05 -15.31
N GLN A 194 -8.96 0.04 -13.98
CA GLN A 194 -10.05 0.39 -13.06
C GLN A 194 -10.14 1.89 -12.73
N GLN A 195 -9.39 2.75 -13.42
CA GLN A 195 -9.41 4.22 -13.22
C GLN A 195 -10.79 4.86 -13.35
N HIS A 196 -11.66 4.26 -14.17
CA HIS A 196 -13.00 4.76 -14.45
C HIS A 196 -13.97 4.62 -13.26
N VAL A 197 -13.62 3.83 -12.24
CA VAL A 197 -14.49 3.51 -11.09
C VAL A 197 -13.80 3.68 -9.73
N GLY A 198 -12.61 4.28 -9.69
CA GLY A 198 -11.93 4.56 -8.42
C GLY A 198 -10.42 4.80 -8.57
N VAL A 199 -9.75 4.81 -7.42
CA VAL A 199 -8.31 5.07 -7.26
C VAL A 199 -7.66 3.89 -6.55
N VAL A 200 -6.42 3.56 -6.95
CA VAL A 200 -5.55 2.62 -6.25
C VAL A 200 -4.82 3.38 -5.15
N HIS A 201 -5.25 3.19 -3.90
CA HIS A 201 -4.69 3.90 -2.73
C HIS A 201 -3.41 3.26 -2.16
N SER A 202 -3.19 1.98 -2.42
CA SER A 202 -1.98 1.25 -2.04
C SER A 202 -1.83 -0.03 -2.87
N SER A 203 -0.76 -0.78 -2.60
CA SER A 203 -0.63 -2.17 -3.06
C SER A 203 -0.95 -3.16 -1.92
N ASN A 204 -0.98 -4.46 -2.22
CA ASN A 204 -1.12 -5.51 -1.19
C ASN A 204 0.18 -5.74 -0.38
N LEU A 205 0.18 -6.76 0.50
CA LEU A 205 1.33 -7.19 1.29
C LEU A 205 2.60 -7.48 0.45
N CYS A 206 2.47 -8.01 -0.76
CA CYS A 206 3.61 -8.48 -1.55
C CYS A 206 3.98 -7.55 -2.73
N THR A 207 3.39 -6.34 -2.75
CA THR A 207 3.68 -5.23 -3.68
C THR A 207 3.37 -5.48 -5.17
N GLU A 208 2.62 -6.54 -5.51
CA GLU A 208 2.30 -6.93 -6.89
C GLU A 208 0.86 -6.58 -7.35
N ILE A 209 -0.02 -6.18 -6.44
CA ILE A 209 -1.46 -5.98 -6.72
C ILE A 209 -1.85 -4.50 -6.63
N THR A 210 -2.50 -4.00 -7.67
CA THR A 210 -2.89 -2.59 -7.82
C THR A 210 -4.39 -2.46 -8.08
N LEU A 211 -5.19 -2.74 -7.05
CA LEU A 211 -6.65 -2.73 -7.13
C LEU A 211 -7.22 -1.55 -6.34
N ASN A 212 -8.35 -1.03 -6.79
CA ASN A 212 -9.04 0.06 -6.11
C ASN A 212 -9.57 -0.40 -4.74
N THR A 213 -9.60 0.52 -3.79
CA THR A 213 -10.22 0.36 -2.47
C THR A 213 -11.08 1.58 -2.16
N ASN A 214 -12.09 1.42 -1.31
CA ASN A 214 -12.85 2.55 -0.76
C ASN A 214 -13.58 2.13 0.52
N GLU A 215 -14.39 3.02 1.11
CA GLU A 215 -15.13 2.77 2.35
C GLU A 215 -16.02 1.52 2.31
N SER A 216 -16.47 1.12 1.12
CA SER A 216 -17.36 -0.02 0.88
C SER A 216 -16.70 -1.23 0.21
N GLU A 217 -15.43 -1.12 -0.19
CA GLU A 217 -14.73 -2.13 -0.98
C GLU A 217 -13.34 -2.45 -0.43
N ILE A 218 -13.13 -3.73 -0.12
CA ILE A 218 -11.82 -4.30 0.19
C ILE A 218 -11.41 -5.17 -0.99
N ALA A 219 -10.31 -4.83 -1.67
CA ALA A 219 -9.84 -5.59 -2.81
C ALA A 219 -9.37 -7.00 -2.41
N VAL A 220 -9.52 -7.98 -3.31
CA VAL A 220 -9.14 -9.38 -3.09
C VAL A 220 -8.21 -9.86 -4.20
N CYS A 221 -7.17 -10.59 -3.81
CA CYS A 221 -6.16 -11.12 -4.73
C CYS A 221 -6.45 -12.60 -5.02
N ASN A 222 -6.97 -12.92 -6.21
CA ASN A 222 -7.19 -14.30 -6.66
C ASN A 222 -5.99 -14.73 -7.51
N LEU A 223 -5.07 -15.51 -6.94
CA LEU A 223 -3.73 -15.70 -7.50
C LEU A 223 -3.46 -17.13 -7.98
N GLY A 224 -2.69 -17.25 -9.06
CA GLY A 224 -2.11 -18.51 -9.54
C GLY A 224 -0.82 -18.25 -10.31
N SER A 225 0.03 -19.27 -10.47
CA SER A 225 1.32 -19.12 -11.18
C SER A 225 1.53 -20.22 -12.20
N VAL A 226 1.95 -19.86 -13.40
CA VAL A 226 2.35 -20.82 -14.43
C VAL A 226 3.77 -21.32 -14.16
N ASN A 227 3.94 -22.64 -14.12
CA ASN A 227 5.26 -23.29 -14.08
C ASN A 227 5.96 -23.15 -15.44
N MET A 228 6.84 -22.17 -15.62
CA MET A 228 7.48 -21.88 -16.91
C MET A 228 8.34 -23.06 -17.44
N PRO A 229 9.17 -23.74 -16.62
CA PRO A 229 9.96 -24.89 -17.07
C PRO A 229 9.15 -26.02 -17.72
N ALA A 230 7.92 -26.25 -17.25
CA ALA A 230 7.04 -27.26 -17.85
C ALA A 230 6.58 -26.91 -19.28
N HIS A 231 6.89 -25.70 -19.76
CA HIS A 231 6.57 -25.19 -21.10
C HIS A 231 7.82 -25.01 -21.97
N MET A 232 9.00 -25.45 -21.51
CA MET A 232 10.21 -25.48 -22.33
C MET A 232 10.27 -26.76 -23.17
N LYS A 233 10.64 -26.63 -24.44
CA LYS A 233 10.85 -27.73 -25.39
C LYS A 233 12.02 -27.37 -26.31
N ASP A 234 13.03 -28.24 -26.36
CA ASP A 234 14.20 -28.08 -27.25
C ASP A 234 14.88 -26.70 -27.13
N GLY A 235 15.05 -26.21 -25.90
CA GLY A 235 15.64 -24.90 -25.58
C GLY A 235 14.75 -23.70 -25.87
N GLN A 236 13.50 -23.91 -26.28
CA GLN A 236 12.55 -22.84 -26.64
C GLN A 236 11.26 -22.94 -25.84
N LEU A 237 10.54 -21.82 -25.76
CA LEU A 237 9.24 -21.76 -25.11
C LEU A 237 8.15 -22.32 -26.05
N ASP A 238 7.44 -23.36 -25.60
CA ASP A 238 6.27 -23.90 -26.29
C ASP A 238 5.06 -22.98 -26.09
N HIS A 239 4.93 -22.00 -27.00
CA HIS A 239 3.85 -21.01 -26.97
C HIS A 239 2.45 -21.63 -27.09
N VAL A 240 2.30 -22.74 -27.83
CA VAL A 240 1.00 -23.39 -28.03
C VAL A 240 0.54 -24.05 -26.74
N LYS A 241 1.45 -24.79 -26.08
CA LYS A 241 1.17 -25.38 -24.76
C LYS A 241 0.91 -24.30 -23.72
N LEU A 242 1.73 -23.25 -23.69
CA LEU A 242 1.59 -22.15 -22.74
C LEU A 242 0.23 -21.45 -22.86
N GLN A 243 -0.21 -21.16 -24.09
CA GLN A 243 -1.53 -20.56 -24.33
C GLN A 243 -2.67 -21.43 -23.79
N LYS A 244 -2.60 -22.75 -23.97
CA LYS A 244 -3.60 -23.69 -23.44
C LYS A 244 -3.62 -23.68 -21.92
N THR A 245 -2.46 -23.69 -21.27
CA THR A 245 -2.35 -23.63 -19.80
C THR A 245 -2.92 -22.32 -19.25
N ILE A 246 -2.56 -21.17 -19.84
CA ILE A 246 -3.04 -19.86 -19.42
C ILE A 246 -4.58 -19.78 -19.51
N ARG A 247 -5.19 -20.25 -20.62
CA ARG A 247 -6.66 -20.24 -20.77
C ARG A 247 -7.35 -21.02 -19.65
N THR A 248 -6.84 -22.19 -19.30
CA THR A 248 -7.39 -22.99 -18.20
C THR A 248 -7.17 -22.31 -16.85
N ALA A 249 -5.97 -21.77 -16.60
CA ALA A 249 -5.65 -21.09 -15.36
C ALA A 249 -6.55 -19.86 -15.13
N MET A 250 -6.79 -19.05 -16.16
CA MET A 250 -7.70 -17.90 -16.08
C MET A 250 -9.13 -18.33 -15.71
N ARG A 251 -9.65 -19.42 -16.30
CA ARG A 251 -10.96 -19.96 -15.94
C ARG A 251 -10.99 -20.46 -14.49
N MET A 252 -9.93 -21.12 -14.03
CA MET A 252 -9.83 -21.57 -12.64
C MET A 252 -9.84 -20.40 -11.66
N LEU A 253 -9.09 -19.32 -11.96
CA LEU A 253 -9.07 -18.12 -11.12
C LEU A 253 -10.40 -17.38 -11.10
N ASP A 254 -11.10 -17.30 -12.24
CA ASP A 254 -12.43 -16.70 -12.27
C ASP A 254 -13.44 -17.53 -11.46
N ASN A 255 -13.40 -18.86 -11.55
CA ASN A 255 -14.23 -19.74 -10.73
C ASN A 255 -13.98 -19.55 -9.22
N VAL A 256 -12.74 -19.30 -8.80
CA VAL A 256 -12.39 -19.07 -7.39
C VAL A 256 -13.17 -17.89 -6.81
N ILE A 257 -13.45 -16.85 -7.61
CA ILE A 257 -14.20 -15.67 -7.14
C ILE A 257 -15.59 -16.08 -6.64
N ASP A 258 -16.27 -16.99 -7.33
CA ASP A 258 -17.63 -17.42 -6.96
C ASP A 258 -17.63 -18.45 -5.82
N ILE A 259 -16.59 -19.29 -5.73
CA ILE A 259 -16.48 -20.39 -4.76
C ILE A 259 -15.92 -19.90 -3.41
N ASN A 260 -15.13 -18.82 -3.42
CA ASN A 260 -14.41 -18.37 -2.23
C ASN A 260 -15.35 -18.00 -1.06
N TYR A 261 -14.93 -18.34 0.16
CA TYR A 261 -15.55 -17.84 1.37
C TYR A 261 -14.96 -16.47 1.74
N TYR A 262 -15.82 -15.46 1.89
CA TYR A 262 -15.41 -14.11 2.25
C TYR A 262 -15.75 -13.82 3.71
N ALA A 263 -14.74 -13.54 4.52
CA ALA A 263 -14.91 -13.22 5.94
C ALA A 263 -15.58 -11.86 6.19
N VAL A 264 -15.51 -10.94 5.21
CA VAL A 264 -16.09 -9.59 5.29
C VAL A 264 -16.87 -9.28 4.02
N LYS A 265 -18.03 -8.61 4.16
CA LYS A 265 -18.95 -8.32 3.05
C LYS A 265 -18.31 -7.42 1.97
N LYS A 266 -17.55 -6.39 2.39
CA LYS A 266 -16.85 -5.47 1.48
C LYS A 266 -15.92 -6.20 0.50
N ALA A 267 -15.26 -7.27 0.96
CA ALA A 267 -14.39 -8.10 0.13
C ALA A 267 -15.18 -8.89 -0.92
N ARG A 268 -16.32 -9.48 -0.52
CA ARG A 268 -17.22 -10.17 -1.44
C ARG A 268 -17.77 -9.23 -2.50
N ASP A 269 -18.23 -8.06 -2.09
CA ASP A 269 -18.84 -7.08 -2.98
C ASP A 269 -17.84 -6.56 -4.03
N SER A 270 -16.62 -6.23 -3.61
CA SER A 270 -15.56 -5.79 -4.52
C SER A 270 -15.16 -6.89 -5.51
N ASN A 271 -14.92 -8.12 -5.02
CA ASN A 271 -14.46 -9.22 -5.87
C ASN A 271 -15.53 -9.64 -6.90
N LEU A 272 -16.81 -9.69 -6.52
CA LEU A 272 -17.90 -10.00 -7.45
C LEU A 272 -18.18 -8.88 -8.46
N ARG A 273 -17.93 -7.62 -8.08
CA ARG A 273 -18.15 -6.46 -8.95
C ARG A 273 -17.09 -6.36 -10.04
N HIS A 274 -15.82 -6.52 -9.67
CA HIS A 274 -14.69 -6.20 -10.56
C HIS A 274 -13.97 -7.45 -11.10
N ARG A 275 -14.19 -8.61 -10.48
CA ARG A 275 -13.59 -9.90 -10.81
C ARG A 275 -12.08 -9.89 -11.13
N PRO A 276 -11.23 -9.25 -10.32
CA PRO A 276 -9.80 -9.20 -10.58
C PRO A 276 -9.14 -10.56 -10.36
N VAL A 277 -8.19 -10.93 -11.23
CA VAL A 277 -7.36 -12.14 -11.06
C VAL A 277 -5.90 -11.80 -11.33
N GLY A 278 -4.98 -12.48 -10.62
CA GLY A 278 -3.54 -12.33 -10.79
C GLY A 278 -2.89 -13.64 -11.23
N LEU A 279 -2.54 -13.74 -12.51
CA LEU A 279 -1.80 -14.88 -13.04
C LEU A 279 -0.31 -14.53 -13.18
N GLY A 280 0.50 -15.07 -12.28
CA GLY A 280 1.95 -14.93 -12.29
C GLY A 280 2.67 -16.07 -13.02
N ILE A 281 3.99 -16.07 -12.87
CA ILE A 281 4.89 -17.12 -13.39
C ILE A 281 5.85 -17.57 -12.29
N MET A 282 6.36 -18.79 -12.41
CA MET A 282 7.45 -19.31 -11.57
C MET A 282 8.44 -20.11 -12.42
N GLY A 283 9.66 -20.30 -11.91
CA GLY A 283 10.72 -21.04 -12.62
C GLY A 283 11.37 -20.24 -13.76
N PHE A 284 11.34 -18.91 -13.73
CA PHE A 284 11.96 -18.08 -14.77
C PHE A 284 13.48 -18.34 -14.88
N GLN A 285 14.18 -18.45 -13.76
CA GLN A 285 15.62 -18.77 -13.74
C GLN A 285 15.91 -20.13 -14.40
N ASP A 286 15.09 -21.14 -14.09
CA ASP A 286 15.24 -22.48 -14.65
C ASP A 286 15.06 -22.47 -16.18
N CYS A 287 14.11 -21.67 -16.70
CA CYS A 287 13.98 -21.48 -18.15
C CYS A 287 15.24 -20.89 -18.78
N LEU A 288 15.89 -19.90 -18.13
CA LEU A 288 17.14 -19.34 -18.63
C LEU A 288 18.29 -20.37 -18.67
N HIS A 289 18.30 -21.34 -17.76
CA HIS A 289 19.26 -22.45 -17.79
C HIS A 289 18.98 -23.49 -18.88
N MET A 290 17.73 -23.57 -19.36
CA MET A 290 17.31 -24.54 -20.37
C MET A 290 17.46 -24.01 -21.81
N MET A 291 17.57 -22.70 -22.00
CA MET A 291 17.79 -22.03 -23.30
C MET A 291 19.25 -22.15 -23.75
#